data_AF-A0A950PND1-F1
#
_entry.id   AF-A0A950PND1-F1
#
_cell.length_a   1.000
_cell.length_b   1.000
_cell.length_c   1.000
_cell.angle_alpha   90.00
_cell.angle_beta   90.00
_cell.angle_gamma   90.00
#
_symmetry.space_group_name_H-M   'P 1'
#
loop_
_entity.id
_entity.type
_entity.pdbx_description
1 polymer ?
#
loop_
_entity_poly.entity_id
_entity_poly.type
_entity_poly.pdbx_seq_one_letter_code
_entity_poly.pdbx_strand_id
1 'polypeptide(L)'
;MAGFSVSRDGTTTSPIALALQNFMLREEASVERQATAVQHPPLRFAIGGFPILRGGKPVHGLDDSARAVRTSAGYGPGGHLFYLVALDGDSHARSRLTLRELAGLMQKIGSQDAVDLDGGGSSTLVVRNPGSTHVSVRNHPIGGSERPVADGVGIFVHR
;
A
#
# COMPACT_ATOMS: atom_id res chain seq x y z
N MET A 1 5.36 -0.02 -9.29
CA MET A 1 5.33 1.46 -9.41
C MET A 1 6.27 1.99 -8.35
N ALA A 2 7.27 2.81 -8.70
CA ALA A 2 8.16 3.39 -7.68
C ALA A 2 7.45 4.58 -7.00
N GLY A 3 7.29 4.50 -5.70
CA GLY A 3 6.60 5.51 -4.89
C GLY A 3 7.53 6.32 -3.99
N PHE A 4 6.93 7.18 -3.18
CA PHE A 4 7.58 7.91 -2.11
C PHE A 4 7.29 7.23 -0.77
N SER A 5 8.30 7.05 0.07
CA SER A 5 8.12 6.50 1.43
C SER A 5 8.92 7.29 2.46
N VAL A 6 8.34 7.42 3.66
CA VAL A 6 8.91 8.07 4.85
C VAL A 6 8.60 7.19 6.04
N SER A 7 9.60 6.92 6.88
CA SER A 7 9.44 6.18 8.13
C SER A 7 9.39 7.10 9.35
N ARG A 8 9.04 6.53 10.52
CA ARG A 8 8.82 7.25 11.79
C ARG A 8 10.01 8.07 12.27
N ASP A 9 11.20 7.61 11.99
CA ASP A 9 12.47 8.28 12.28
C ASP A 9 12.79 9.41 11.27
N GLY A 10 11.90 9.68 10.32
CA GLY A 10 12.11 10.67 9.26
C GLY A 10 13.02 10.16 8.13
N THR A 11 13.48 8.91 8.19
CA THR A 11 14.31 8.33 7.14
C THR A 11 13.51 8.21 5.86
N THR A 12 14.09 8.69 4.77
CA THR A 12 13.50 8.67 3.44
C THR A 12 14.32 7.70 2.58
N THR A 13 13.69 6.67 2.04
CA THR A 13 14.40 5.54 1.40
C THR A 13 14.35 5.57 -0.13
N SER A 14 13.62 6.51 -0.74
CA SER A 14 13.44 6.57 -2.20
C SER A 14 14.40 7.57 -2.87
N PRO A 15 15.15 7.20 -3.92
CA PRO A 15 15.92 8.14 -4.75
C PRO A 15 15.05 9.22 -5.37
N ILE A 16 13.76 8.92 -5.62
CA ILE A 16 12.77 9.87 -6.12
C ILE A 16 12.43 10.92 -5.06
N ALA A 17 12.63 10.67 -3.77
CA ALA A 17 12.35 11.65 -2.74
C ALA A 17 13.40 12.76 -2.66
N LEU A 18 14.70 12.44 -2.77
CA LEU A 18 15.76 13.44 -2.93
C LEU A 18 15.61 14.17 -4.27
N ALA A 19 15.26 13.43 -5.33
CA ALA A 19 14.98 14.02 -6.63
C ALA A 19 13.73 14.91 -6.60
N LEU A 20 12.65 14.58 -5.89
CA LEU A 20 11.46 15.43 -5.74
C LEU A 20 11.77 16.69 -4.93
N GLN A 21 12.59 16.58 -3.90
CA GLN A 21 13.04 17.73 -3.10
C GLN A 21 13.88 18.71 -3.96
N ASN A 22 14.67 18.19 -4.91
CA ASN A 22 15.49 18.99 -5.84
C ASN A 22 14.79 19.39 -7.16
N PHE A 23 13.85 18.58 -7.67
CA PHE A 23 13.11 18.76 -8.93
C PHE A 23 12.04 19.84 -8.79
N MET A 24 11.54 20.08 -7.57
CA MET A 24 10.69 21.23 -7.22
C MET A 24 11.28 22.60 -7.58
N LEU A 25 12.56 22.67 -7.95
CA LEU A 25 13.23 23.94 -8.23
C LEU A 25 13.42 24.26 -9.73
N ARG A 26 13.27 23.33 -10.70
CA ARG A 26 13.84 23.60 -12.04
C ARG A 26 13.16 23.16 -13.33
N GLU A 27 12.11 22.33 -13.42
CA GLU A 27 11.47 22.07 -14.74
C GLU A 27 9.95 21.81 -14.72
N GLU A 28 9.28 22.29 -15.77
CA GLU A 28 7.84 22.14 -16.03
C GLU A 28 7.50 20.73 -16.54
N ALA A 29 7.11 19.84 -15.63
CA ALA A 29 6.25 18.71 -15.95
C ALA A 29 4.84 18.99 -15.42
N SER A 30 3.80 18.72 -16.20
CA SER A 30 2.41 18.86 -15.76
C SER A 30 2.06 17.76 -14.76
N VAL A 31 2.43 17.97 -13.49
CA VAL A 31 1.92 17.23 -12.34
C VAL A 31 0.60 17.89 -11.94
N GLU A 32 -0.53 17.20 -12.10
CA GLU A 32 -1.78 17.66 -11.51
C GLU A 32 -1.67 17.49 -9.97
N ARG A 33 -1.24 18.56 -9.31
CA ARG A 33 -1.13 18.64 -7.85
C ARG A 33 -2.53 18.75 -7.25
N GLN A 34 -2.99 17.67 -6.63
CA GLN A 34 -3.81 17.76 -5.42
C GLN A 34 -2.91 17.59 -4.19
N ALA A 35 -1.85 18.38 -4.11
CA ALA A 35 -1.16 18.61 -2.85
C ALA A 35 -1.92 19.74 -2.15
N THR A 36 -2.98 19.41 -1.41
CA THR A 36 -3.56 20.39 -0.49
C THR A 36 -2.46 20.70 0.53
N ALA A 37 -1.83 21.86 0.40
CA ALA A 37 -0.98 22.43 1.44
C ALA A 37 -1.88 22.85 2.61
N VAL A 38 -2.52 21.86 3.25
CA VAL A 38 -2.94 22.03 4.63
C VAL A 38 -1.64 21.95 5.42
N GLN A 39 -1.43 22.88 6.34
CA GLN A 39 -0.41 22.74 7.37
C GLN A 39 -0.74 21.49 8.19
N HIS A 40 -0.31 20.33 7.71
CA HIS A 40 -0.36 19.09 8.47
C HIS A 40 0.87 19.05 9.38
N PRO A 41 0.74 18.58 10.63
CA PRO A 41 1.91 18.19 11.40
C PRO A 41 2.81 17.27 10.54
N PRO A 42 4.13 17.28 10.73
CA PRO A 42 5.05 16.51 9.91
C PRO A 42 4.59 15.04 9.82
N LEU A 43 4.52 14.53 8.59
CA LEU A 43 4.14 13.13 8.34
C LEU A 43 5.13 12.22 9.07
N ARG A 44 4.63 11.39 9.98
CA ARG A 44 5.43 10.35 10.66
C ARG A 44 5.60 9.09 9.83
N PHE A 45 4.77 8.89 8.82
CA PHE A 45 4.85 7.74 7.93
C PHE A 45 4.18 8.10 6.61
N ALA A 46 4.78 7.69 5.51
CA ALA A 46 4.20 7.73 4.17
C ALA A 46 4.66 6.51 3.39
N ILE A 47 3.80 5.99 2.52
CA ILE A 47 4.14 4.95 1.56
C ILE A 47 3.40 5.24 0.26
N GLY A 48 4.06 4.99 -0.87
CA GLY A 48 3.45 5.16 -2.18
C GLY A 48 2.48 4.02 -2.48
N GLY A 49 1.39 4.35 -3.17
CA GLY A 49 0.41 3.38 -3.62
C GLY A 49 -0.47 3.97 -4.71
N PHE A 50 -1.17 3.12 -5.45
CA PHE A 50 -2.09 3.53 -6.51
C PHE A 50 -3.53 3.57 -5.96
N PRO A 51 -4.23 4.72 -5.99
CA PRO A 51 -5.56 4.83 -5.40
C PRO A 51 -6.58 3.95 -6.13
N ILE A 52 -7.30 3.13 -5.36
CA ILE A 52 -8.33 2.21 -5.90
C ILE A 52 -9.73 2.50 -5.33
N LEU A 53 -9.82 3.13 -4.17
CA LEU A 53 -11.09 3.49 -3.53
C LEU A 53 -10.99 4.92 -2.99
N ARG A 54 -12.02 5.73 -3.22
CA ARG A 54 -12.16 7.08 -2.63
C ARG A 54 -13.57 7.30 -2.11
N GLY A 55 -13.72 7.71 -0.85
CA GLY A 55 -15.03 7.98 -0.24
C GLY A 55 -16.03 6.82 -0.38
N GLY A 56 -15.55 5.59 -0.25
CA GLY A 56 -16.32 4.35 -0.34
C GLY A 56 -16.69 3.93 -1.75
N LYS A 57 -16.13 4.56 -2.80
CA LYS A 57 -16.41 4.24 -4.21
C LYS A 57 -15.13 3.90 -4.98
N PRO A 58 -15.15 2.88 -5.86
CA PRO A 58 -14.02 2.61 -6.74
C PRO A 58 -13.68 3.83 -7.60
N VAL A 59 -12.38 4.08 -7.78
CA VAL A 59 -11.91 5.14 -8.68
C VAL A 59 -12.31 4.82 -10.12
N HIS A 60 -12.55 5.83 -10.96
CA HIS A 60 -12.88 5.64 -12.37
C HIS A 60 -11.66 5.12 -13.16
N GLY A 61 -11.92 4.31 -14.18
CA GLY A 61 -10.86 3.83 -15.08
C GLY A 61 -9.92 2.76 -14.51
N LEU A 62 -10.26 2.14 -13.38
CA LEU A 62 -9.50 1.00 -12.88
C LEU A 62 -9.51 -0.16 -13.88
N ASP A 63 -8.31 -0.70 -14.11
CA ASP A 63 -8.12 -1.89 -14.93
C ASP A 63 -8.94 -3.08 -14.39
N ASP A 64 -9.64 -3.72 -15.31
CA ASP A 64 -10.51 -4.86 -15.08
C ASP A 64 -10.08 -6.10 -15.88
N SER A 65 -8.87 -6.08 -16.44
CA SER A 65 -8.35 -7.16 -17.28
C SER A 65 -7.15 -7.88 -16.65
N ALA A 66 -6.20 -7.14 -16.07
CA ALA A 66 -4.95 -7.70 -15.58
C ALA A 66 -5.08 -8.24 -14.15
N ARG A 67 -5.15 -9.56 -14.03
CA ARG A 67 -5.20 -10.26 -12.74
C ARG A 67 -3.81 -10.49 -12.16
N ALA A 68 -3.61 -10.05 -10.93
CA ALA A 68 -2.38 -10.30 -10.19
C ALA A 68 -2.68 -10.63 -8.72
N VAL A 69 -1.69 -11.20 -8.02
CA VAL A 69 -1.68 -11.16 -6.56
C VAL A 69 -1.50 -9.71 -6.16
N ARG A 70 -2.31 -9.20 -5.23
CA ARG A 70 -2.34 -7.80 -4.85
C ARG A 70 -2.07 -7.63 -3.36
N THR A 71 -1.55 -6.48 -3.01
CA THR A 71 -1.44 -6.01 -1.62
C THR A 71 -2.13 -4.67 -1.55
N SER A 72 -2.91 -4.42 -0.50
CA SER A 72 -3.70 -3.20 -0.37
C SER A 72 -3.67 -2.69 1.06
N ALA A 73 -3.70 -1.37 1.20
CA ALA A 73 -3.89 -0.69 2.46
C ALA A 73 -5.07 0.28 2.36
N GLY A 74 -5.86 0.40 3.41
CA GLY A 74 -6.99 1.32 3.45
C GLY A 74 -7.45 1.63 4.85
N TYR A 75 -8.36 2.59 4.98
CA TYR A 75 -8.99 2.91 6.26
C TYR A 75 -10.50 2.88 6.16
N GLY A 76 -11.14 2.44 7.25
CA GLY A 76 -12.59 2.45 7.39
C GLY A 76 -13.13 3.82 7.80
N PRO A 77 -14.47 3.95 7.95
CA PRO A 77 -15.11 5.17 8.41
C PRO A 77 -14.53 5.69 9.72
N GLY A 78 -14.35 7.01 9.81
CA GLY A 78 -13.81 7.67 11.00
C GLY A 78 -12.30 7.50 11.21
N GLY A 79 -11.59 6.77 10.33
CA GLY A 79 -10.12 6.70 10.35
C GLY A 79 -9.51 5.89 11.50
N HIS A 80 -10.32 5.15 12.26
CA HIS A 80 -9.86 4.35 13.40
C HIS A 80 -9.59 2.88 13.07
N LEU A 81 -10.07 2.43 11.91
CA LEU A 81 -9.86 1.07 11.44
C LEU A 81 -8.94 1.11 10.22
N PHE A 82 -7.81 0.41 10.32
CA PHE A 82 -6.84 0.28 9.24
C PHE A 82 -6.85 -1.15 8.71
N TYR A 83 -7.02 -1.30 7.40
CA TYR A 83 -7.03 -2.57 6.70
C TYR A 83 -5.68 -2.78 6.02
N LEU A 84 -5.08 -3.93 6.25
CA LEU A 84 -4.00 -4.49 5.44
C LEU A 84 -4.48 -5.78 4.81
N VAL A 85 -4.42 -5.85 3.48
CA VAL A 85 -4.83 -7.01 2.71
C VAL A 85 -3.65 -7.48 1.88
N ALA A 86 -3.30 -8.75 2.02
CA ALA A 86 -2.38 -9.43 1.12
C ALA A 86 -3.09 -10.64 0.55
N LEU A 87 -3.18 -10.72 -0.78
CA LEU A 87 -3.73 -11.90 -1.43
C LEU A 87 -2.71 -13.04 -1.37
N ASP A 88 -3.22 -14.26 -1.30
CA ASP A 88 -2.40 -15.46 -1.44
C ASP A 88 -1.84 -15.54 -2.86
N GLY A 89 -0.64 -16.07 -3.00
CA GLY A 89 -0.02 -16.49 -4.24
C GLY A 89 -0.26 -17.97 -4.46
N ASP A 90 -1.49 -18.34 -4.83
CA ASP A 90 -1.78 -19.73 -5.16
C ASP A 90 -1.30 -20.10 -6.57
N SER A 91 -0.93 -21.38 -6.76
CA SER A 91 -0.45 -21.94 -8.02
C SER A 91 -1.51 -21.99 -9.12
N HIS A 92 -2.79 -21.86 -8.76
CA HIS A 92 -3.94 -21.95 -9.66
C HIS A 92 -4.50 -20.57 -10.03
N ALA A 93 -3.82 -19.48 -9.65
CA ALA A 93 -4.25 -18.11 -9.83
C ALA A 93 -5.65 -17.74 -9.27
N ARG A 94 -6.23 -18.53 -8.35
CA ARG A 94 -7.62 -18.33 -7.89
C ARG A 94 -7.79 -17.07 -7.04
N SER A 95 -6.76 -16.72 -6.30
CA SER A 95 -6.68 -15.53 -5.44
C SER A 95 -6.34 -14.25 -6.20
N ARG A 96 -6.05 -14.30 -7.52
CA ARG A 96 -5.63 -13.12 -8.27
C ARG A 96 -6.81 -12.22 -8.59
N LEU A 97 -6.64 -10.92 -8.39
CA LEU A 97 -7.65 -9.90 -8.64
C LEU A 97 -7.15 -8.84 -9.64
N THR A 98 -8.09 -8.31 -10.42
CA THR A 98 -7.92 -7.04 -11.13
C THR A 98 -7.94 -5.87 -10.15
N LEU A 99 -7.55 -4.67 -10.60
CA LEU A 99 -7.66 -3.48 -9.74
C LEU A 99 -9.11 -3.17 -9.40
N ARG A 100 -10.03 -3.35 -10.35
CA ARG A 100 -11.48 -3.19 -10.13
C ARG A 100 -12.01 -4.16 -9.08
N GLU A 101 -11.61 -5.42 -9.13
CA GLU A 101 -12.04 -6.42 -8.15
C GLU A 101 -11.42 -6.17 -6.77
N LEU A 102 -10.15 -5.75 -6.70
CA LEU A 102 -9.51 -5.35 -5.45
C LEU A 102 -10.23 -4.16 -4.82
N ALA A 103 -10.60 -3.15 -5.61
CA ALA A 103 -11.41 -2.02 -5.13
C ALA A 103 -12.77 -2.49 -4.57
N GLY A 104 -13.43 -3.41 -5.26
CA GLY A 104 -14.68 -4.03 -4.80
C GLY A 104 -14.50 -4.83 -3.50
N LEU A 105 -13.39 -5.55 -3.33
CA LEU A 105 -13.04 -6.24 -2.09
C LEU A 105 -12.85 -5.25 -0.94
N MET A 106 -12.05 -4.20 -1.14
CA MET A 106 -11.81 -3.17 -0.13
C MET A 106 -13.10 -2.44 0.27
N GLN A 107 -13.96 -2.14 -0.71
CA GLN A 107 -15.29 -1.60 -0.47
C GLN A 107 -16.15 -2.55 0.37
N LYS A 108 -16.17 -3.85 0.01
CA LYS A 108 -16.97 -4.88 0.69
C LYS A 108 -16.56 -5.08 2.15
N ILE A 109 -15.28 -4.98 2.48
CA ILE A 109 -14.79 -5.11 3.86
C ILE A 109 -14.97 -3.81 4.68
N GLY A 110 -15.48 -2.74 4.06
CA GLY A 110 -15.84 -1.49 4.73
C GLY A 110 -14.77 -0.40 4.66
N SER A 111 -13.78 -0.50 3.77
CA SER A 111 -12.83 0.60 3.54
C SER A 111 -13.55 1.81 2.93
N GLN A 112 -13.23 3.03 3.38
CA GLN A 112 -13.64 4.28 2.72
C GLN A 112 -12.62 4.67 1.64
N ASP A 113 -11.34 4.64 1.96
CA ASP A 113 -10.28 4.93 1.00
C ASP A 113 -9.25 3.81 1.06
N ALA A 114 -8.69 3.47 -0.10
CA ALA A 114 -7.73 2.38 -0.23
C ALA A 114 -6.78 2.60 -1.41
N VAL A 115 -5.58 2.04 -1.29
CA VAL A 115 -4.52 2.04 -2.32
C VAL A 115 -4.04 0.61 -2.60
N ASP A 116 -3.74 0.31 -3.86
CA ASP A 116 -2.95 -0.85 -4.28
C ASP A 116 -1.47 -0.57 -3.99
N LEU A 117 -0.80 -1.50 -3.34
CA LEU A 117 0.63 -1.49 -3.03
C LEU A 117 1.36 -2.45 -3.97
N ASP A 118 2.69 -2.57 -3.81
CA ASP A 118 3.44 -3.55 -4.60
C ASP A 118 2.93 -4.97 -4.31
N GLY A 119 2.60 -5.71 -5.38
CA GLY A 119 1.95 -7.00 -5.32
C GLY A 119 2.78 -8.09 -5.98
N GLY A 120 2.11 -9.06 -6.61
CA GLY A 120 2.76 -10.19 -7.27
C GLY A 120 3.63 -10.98 -6.30
N GLY A 121 4.89 -11.22 -6.69
CA GLY A 121 5.85 -11.94 -5.86
C GLY A 121 6.32 -11.18 -4.61
N SER A 122 5.98 -9.89 -4.49
CA SER A 122 6.28 -9.07 -3.32
C SER A 122 5.19 -9.16 -2.24
N SER A 123 4.01 -9.70 -2.56
CA SER A 123 2.88 -9.75 -1.62
C SER A 123 3.16 -10.70 -0.47
N THR A 124 3.45 -10.13 0.69
CA THR A 124 3.73 -10.85 1.93
C THR A 124 3.06 -10.13 3.11
N LEU A 125 2.31 -10.88 3.92
CA LEU A 125 1.80 -10.44 5.21
C LEU A 125 2.43 -11.29 6.32
N VAL A 126 3.07 -10.63 7.27
CA VAL A 126 3.67 -11.30 8.43
C VAL A 126 3.07 -10.79 9.73
N VAL A 127 3.01 -11.66 10.73
CA VAL A 127 2.52 -11.32 12.06
C VAL A 127 3.45 -11.89 13.12
N ARG A 128 3.70 -11.10 14.16
CA ARG A 128 4.28 -11.56 15.42
C ARG A 128 3.16 -11.67 16.45
N ASN A 129 2.86 -12.90 16.89
CA ASN A 129 1.85 -13.11 17.92
C ASN A 129 2.30 -12.49 19.26
N PRO A 130 1.38 -12.03 20.12
CA PRO A 130 1.70 -11.55 21.45
C PRO A 130 2.54 -12.57 22.24
N GLY A 131 3.64 -12.12 22.85
CA GLY A 131 4.56 -12.98 23.60
C GLY A 131 5.55 -13.79 22.75
N SER A 132 5.43 -13.78 21.42
CA SER A 132 6.36 -14.47 20.52
C SER A 132 7.55 -13.60 20.12
N THR A 133 8.74 -14.20 20.10
CA THR A 133 9.95 -13.63 19.45
C THR A 133 10.03 -13.96 17.96
N HIS A 134 9.17 -14.85 17.47
CA HIS A 134 9.13 -15.29 16.07
C HIS A 134 8.04 -14.56 15.28
N VAL A 135 8.41 -14.19 14.05
CA VAL A 135 7.51 -13.66 13.01
C VAL A 135 7.11 -14.82 12.10
N SER A 136 5.83 -14.89 11.71
CA SER A 136 5.34 -15.88 10.77
C SER A 136 4.54 -15.24 9.63
N VAL A 137 4.73 -15.79 8.44
CA VAL A 137 3.96 -15.45 7.24
C VAL A 137 2.52 -15.93 7.40
N ARG A 138 1.56 -15.11 6.97
CA ARG A 138 0.12 -15.34 7.09
C ARG A 138 -0.59 -15.53 5.76
N ASN A 139 0.05 -15.16 4.67
CA ASN A 139 -0.38 -15.51 3.33
C ASN A 139 0.56 -16.58 2.73
N HIS A 140 0.32 -16.98 1.49
CA HIS A 140 1.16 -17.88 0.70
C HIS A 140 1.94 -17.07 -0.34
N PRO A 141 3.22 -16.72 -0.15
CA PRO A 141 3.98 -15.98 -1.16
C PRO A 141 4.08 -16.76 -2.48
N ILE A 142 4.08 -16.04 -3.61
CA ILE A 142 4.34 -16.67 -4.92
C ILE A 142 5.75 -17.26 -4.90
N GLY A 143 5.87 -18.57 -5.17
CA GLY A 143 7.14 -19.29 -5.14
C GLY A 143 7.44 -19.98 -3.79
N GLY A 144 6.55 -19.86 -2.82
CA GLY A 144 6.62 -20.58 -1.54
C GLY A 144 7.49 -19.93 -0.47
N SER A 145 8.15 -18.81 -0.77
CA SER A 145 8.97 -18.05 0.18
C SER A 145 8.85 -16.54 -0.05
N GLU A 146 9.20 -15.78 0.98
CA GLU A 146 9.18 -14.32 0.95
C GLU A 146 10.24 -13.77 -0.02
N ARG A 147 9.86 -12.74 -0.79
CA ARG A 147 10.79 -12.00 -1.65
C ARG A 147 11.40 -10.81 -0.90
N PRO A 148 12.69 -10.50 -1.09
CA PRO A 148 13.25 -9.21 -0.64
C PRO A 148 12.53 -8.02 -1.30
N VAL A 149 12.03 -7.10 -0.49
CA VAL A 149 11.35 -5.86 -0.92
C VAL A 149 12.05 -4.63 -0.33
N ALA A 150 11.88 -3.47 -0.98
CA ALA A 150 12.57 -2.24 -0.58
C ALA A 150 11.96 -1.58 0.67
N ASP A 151 10.64 -1.64 0.81
CA ASP A 151 9.90 -1.07 1.94
C ASP A 151 8.62 -1.88 2.25
N GLY A 152 7.91 -1.47 3.31
CA GLY A 152 6.68 -2.12 3.76
C GLY A 152 5.98 -1.33 4.87
N VAL A 153 4.73 -1.74 5.19
CA VAL A 153 3.92 -1.14 6.25
C VAL A 153 4.04 -1.96 7.53
N GLY A 154 4.50 -1.34 8.61
CA GLY A 154 4.59 -1.96 9.93
C GLY A 154 3.57 -1.36 10.92
N ILE A 155 2.81 -2.23 11.60
CA ILE A 155 1.91 -1.83 12.69
C ILE A 155 2.53 -2.25 14.02
N PHE A 156 2.69 -1.28 14.92
CA PHE A 156 3.30 -1.49 16.24
C PHE A 156 2.32 -1.01 17.30
N VAL A 157 2.18 -1.80 18.37
CA VAL A 157 1.41 -1.40 19.55
C VAL A 157 2.38 -0.75 20.53
N HIS A 158 2.18 0.53 20.80
CA HIS A 158 2.89 1.25 21.86
C HIS A 158 2.22 0.89 23.19
N ARG A 159 3.00 0.36 24.13
CA ARG A 159 2.63 0.29 25.54
C ARG A 159 3.15 1.52 26.26
#